data_AF-B9CN09-F1
#
_entry.id   AF-B9CN09-F1
#
_cell.length_a   1.000
_cell.length_b   1.000
_cell.length_c   1.000
_cell.angle_alpha   90.00
_cell.angle_beta   90.00
_cell.angle_gamma   90.00
#
_symmetry.space_group_name_H-M   'P 1'
#
loop_
_entity.id
_entity.type
_entity.pdbx_description
1 polymer ?
#
loop_
_entity_poly.entity_id
_entity_poly.type
_entity_poly.pdbx_seq_one_letter_code
_entity_poly.pdbx_strand_id
1 'polypeptide(L)'
;MGPDVRFRPAAMNCSHRFFSLEAFFASAADLGFEAVELWTGPMHFFLDYASNDTPEKITRLANSFGLDVCALCPEQNNPKPANIAARGEESIKRTKDYFLRAINVASELGVGIVVVTPGWGFLDEERTEAWKRSVYMLGNLSSYAACKGIVLTVEALQPEESNLCNRCEDLRRLIDEVGSSALKVLLDTGAMWRAHETMQDYFDAFGKDVVHCHFTDAGTVSHLAWGDGERNLEADLLALTRNDYKGYLSLEIVGLQYYADPASADRRSLAAYRRALEEIHS
;
A
#
# COMPACT_ATOMS: atom_id res chain seq x y z
N MET A 1 -19.75 -17.20 -14.23
CA MET A 1 -18.31 -16.86 -14.30
C MET A 1 -17.53 -18.16 -14.19
N GLY A 2 -16.32 -18.25 -14.73
CA GLY A 2 -15.51 -19.48 -14.62
C GLY A 2 -15.09 -19.74 -13.16
N PRO A 3 -14.83 -21.00 -12.76
CA PRO A 3 -14.57 -21.39 -11.37
C PRO A 3 -13.24 -20.91 -10.74
N ASP A 4 -12.45 -20.07 -11.43
CA ASP A 4 -11.05 -19.79 -11.06
C ASP A 4 -10.73 -18.30 -10.75
N VAL A 5 -11.72 -17.44 -10.49
CA VAL A 5 -11.42 -16.07 -10.03
C VAL A 5 -10.96 -16.12 -8.57
N ARG A 6 -9.66 -16.26 -8.36
CA ARG A 6 -9.02 -16.24 -7.05
C ARG A 6 -8.19 -14.97 -6.90
N PHE A 7 -8.71 -13.99 -6.15
CA PHE A 7 -7.87 -12.89 -5.67
C PHE A 7 -6.93 -13.39 -4.57
N ARG A 8 -5.85 -12.65 -4.33
CA ARG A 8 -4.83 -13.01 -3.34
C ARG A 8 -4.90 -12.02 -2.17
N PRO A 9 -5.74 -12.29 -1.15
CA PRO A 9 -5.75 -11.45 0.05
C PRO A 9 -4.40 -11.57 0.77
N ALA A 10 -3.89 -10.44 1.25
CA ALA A 10 -2.66 -10.36 2.04
C ALA A 10 -2.95 -9.64 3.37
N ALA A 11 -2.34 -10.11 4.45
CA ALA A 11 -2.39 -9.40 5.72
C ALA A 11 -1.31 -8.31 5.77
N MET A 12 -1.59 -7.16 6.39
CA MET A 12 -0.58 -6.11 6.59
C MET A 12 -0.27 -5.95 8.08
N ASN A 13 1.01 -5.85 8.42
CA ASN A 13 1.46 -5.86 9.82
C ASN A 13 1.26 -4.53 10.57
N CYS A 14 0.64 -3.51 9.97
CA CYS A 14 0.45 -2.18 10.57
C CYS A 14 -0.46 -2.22 11.81
N SER A 15 -1.56 -2.98 11.77
CA SER A 15 -2.44 -3.23 12.94
C SER A 15 -1.75 -4.04 14.04
N HIS A 16 -0.77 -4.87 13.66
CA HIS A 16 -0.01 -5.76 14.56
C HIS A 16 1.18 -5.08 15.24
N ARG A 17 1.35 -3.77 15.10
CA ARG A 17 2.55 -3.02 15.53
C ARG A 17 2.95 -3.10 17.01
N PHE A 18 2.08 -3.62 17.88
CA PHE A 18 2.38 -3.86 19.31
C PHE A 18 2.62 -5.35 19.65
N PHE A 19 2.57 -6.22 18.64
CA PHE A 19 2.93 -7.62 18.73
C PHE A 19 4.29 -7.84 18.05
N SER A 20 4.90 -9.01 18.25
CA SER A 20 6.13 -9.32 17.53
C SER A 20 5.84 -9.62 16.06
N LEU A 21 6.84 -9.41 15.21
CA LEU A 21 6.72 -9.78 13.80
C LEU A 21 6.46 -11.28 13.63
N GLU A 22 7.06 -12.11 14.49
CA GLU A 22 6.81 -13.56 14.55
C GLU A 22 5.34 -13.88 14.81
N ALA A 23 4.70 -13.18 15.74
CA ALA A 23 3.28 -13.37 16.06
C ALA A 23 2.38 -12.94 14.88
N PHE A 24 2.75 -11.87 14.17
CA PHE A 24 2.06 -11.46 12.95
C PHE A 24 2.11 -12.54 11.85
N PHE A 25 3.31 -13.05 11.52
CA PHE A 25 3.46 -14.10 10.50
C PHE A 25 2.72 -15.39 10.89
N ALA A 26 2.79 -15.79 12.17
CA ALA A 26 2.03 -16.93 12.67
C ALA A 26 0.51 -16.72 12.53
N SER A 27 0.01 -15.54 12.94
CA SER A 27 -1.40 -15.18 12.81
C SER A 27 -1.86 -15.19 11.35
N ALA A 28 -1.08 -14.64 10.42
CA ALA A 28 -1.42 -14.61 9.01
C ALA A 28 -1.53 -16.03 8.42
N ALA A 29 -0.58 -16.91 8.75
CA ALA A 29 -0.60 -18.30 8.33
C ALA A 29 -1.78 -19.08 8.94
N ASP A 30 -2.03 -18.94 10.24
CA ASP A 30 -3.12 -19.63 10.95
C ASP A 30 -4.51 -19.26 10.40
N LEU A 31 -4.69 -18.01 9.96
CA LEU A 31 -5.93 -17.53 9.33
C LEU A 31 -6.08 -18.00 7.86
N GLY A 32 -4.98 -18.47 7.26
CA GLY A 32 -4.93 -18.95 5.88
C GLY A 32 -4.77 -17.82 4.85
N PHE A 33 -4.02 -16.77 5.18
CA PHE A 33 -3.45 -15.87 4.17
C PHE A 33 -2.33 -16.59 3.40
N GLU A 34 -2.11 -16.20 2.15
CA GLU A 34 -1.00 -16.71 1.33
C GLU A 34 0.15 -15.71 1.21
N ALA A 35 -0.09 -14.46 1.62
CA ALA A 35 0.87 -13.38 1.52
C ALA A 35 0.71 -12.37 2.65
N VAL A 36 1.78 -11.60 2.85
CA VAL A 36 1.81 -10.44 3.74
C VAL A 36 2.38 -9.23 3.03
N GLU A 37 1.87 -8.05 3.37
CA GLU A 37 2.52 -6.78 3.07
C GLU A 37 3.30 -6.30 4.30
N LEU A 38 4.57 -5.95 4.08
CA LEU A 38 5.46 -5.53 5.17
C LEU A 38 5.50 -4.00 5.26
N TRP A 39 4.76 -3.45 6.20
CA TRP A 39 4.97 -2.10 6.69
C TRP A 39 6.24 -2.05 7.56
N THR A 40 7.18 -1.17 7.19
CA THR A 40 8.51 -1.05 7.83
C THR A 40 8.48 -0.24 9.14
N GLY A 41 7.56 -0.60 10.03
CA GLY A 41 7.52 -0.04 11.38
C GLY A 41 8.79 -0.40 12.17
N PRO A 42 9.36 0.53 12.97
CA PRO A 42 10.68 0.36 13.57
C PRO A 42 10.79 -0.82 14.56
N MET A 43 9.68 -1.31 15.11
CA MET A 43 9.64 -2.48 16.01
C MET A 43 9.60 -3.82 15.26
N HIS A 44 9.26 -3.80 13.96
CA HIS A 44 9.19 -4.99 13.11
C HIS A 44 10.39 -5.10 12.17
N PHE A 45 10.73 -3.98 11.52
CA PHE A 45 11.86 -3.86 10.63
C PHE A 45 12.29 -2.39 10.58
N PHE A 46 13.38 -2.07 11.28
CA PHE A 46 13.93 -0.72 11.27
C PHE A 46 14.53 -0.40 9.89
N LEU A 47 14.19 0.78 9.37
CA LEU A 47 14.66 1.30 8.11
C LEU A 47 14.74 2.83 8.25
N ASP A 48 15.88 3.42 7.93
CA ASP A 48 16.04 4.87 7.79
C ASP A 48 16.94 5.23 6.59
N TYR A 49 17.31 6.50 6.45
CA TYR A 49 18.16 6.94 5.33
C TYR A 49 19.60 6.39 5.40
N ALA A 50 20.06 5.98 6.59
CA ALA A 50 21.44 5.56 6.85
C ALA A 50 21.62 4.04 6.98
N SER A 51 20.62 3.33 7.48
CA SER A 51 20.71 1.93 7.88
C SER A 51 19.34 1.21 7.84
N ASN A 52 19.38 -0.12 7.90
CA ASN A 52 18.22 -0.97 8.03
C ASN A 52 18.58 -2.23 8.82
N ASP A 53 17.58 -2.87 9.41
CA ASP A 53 17.72 -4.22 9.96
C ASP A 53 18.04 -5.23 8.85
N THR A 54 18.62 -6.35 9.27
CA THR A 54 19.00 -7.49 8.42
C THR A 54 17.75 -8.14 7.78
N PRO A 55 17.56 -8.04 6.43
CA PRO A 55 16.35 -8.53 5.77
C PRO A 55 16.14 -10.05 5.89
N GLU A 56 17.18 -10.83 6.17
CA GLU A 56 17.16 -12.29 6.31
C GLU A 56 16.18 -12.78 7.40
N LYS A 57 15.86 -11.95 8.39
CA LYS A 57 14.79 -12.26 9.35
C LYS A 57 13.44 -12.40 8.64
N ILE A 58 13.12 -11.50 7.71
CA ILE A 58 11.88 -11.51 6.93
C ILE A 58 11.81 -12.76 6.05
N THR A 59 12.86 -13.03 5.28
CA THR A 59 12.93 -14.22 4.40
C THR A 59 12.73 -15.51 5.19
N ARG A 60 13.34 -15.61 6.38
CA ARG A 60 13.19 -16.78 7.25
C ARG A 60 11.76 -16.97 7.73
N LEU A 61 11.09 -15.88 8.15
CA LEU A 61 9.70 -15.94 8.61
C LEU A 61 8.76 -16.30 7.46
N ALA A 62 8.90 -15.63 6.31
CA ALA A 62 8.15 -15.94 5.08
C ALA A 62 8.25 -17.43 4.73
N ASN A 63 9.47 -17.98 4.67
CA ASN A 63 9.70 -19.40 4.37
C ASN A 63 9.16 -20.35 5.45
N SER A 64 9.29 -19.99 6.74
CA SER A 64 8.87 -20.86 7.84
C SER A 64 7.35 -20.99 7.93
N PHE A 65 6.63 -19.95 7.54
CA PHE A 65 5.17 -19.89 7.57
C PHE A 65 4.52 -20.13 6.20
N GLY A 66 5.32 -20.26 5.13
CA GLY A 66 4.83 -20.48 3.77
C GLY A 66 4.06 -19.28 3.20
N LEU A 67 4.50 -18.05 3.53
CA LEU A 67 3.86 -16.80 3.13
C LEU A 67 4.74 -16.04 2.13
N ASP A 68 4.14 -15.53 1.06
CA ASP A 68 4.79 -14.55 0.18
C ASP A 68 4.89 -13.19 0.90
N VAL A 69 5.93 -12.40 0.58
CA VAL A 69 5.94 -10.97 0.89
C VAL A 69 5.57 -10.21 -0.37
N CYS A 70 4.36 -9.69 -0.46
CA CYS A 70 3.82 -9.15 -1.71
C CYS A 70 4.26 -7.72 -2.02
N ALA A 71 4.49 -6.91 -0.98
CA ALA A 71 4.95 -5.53 -1.11
C ALA A 71 5.70 -5.09 0.16
N LEU A 72 6.60 -4.13 -0.01
CA LEU A 72 7.19 -3.37 1.08
C LEU A 72 6.51 -2.00 1.14
N CYS A 73 5.99 -1.63 2.31
CA CYS A 73 5.39 -0.32 2.57
C CYS A 73 6.27 0.47 3.56
N PRO A 74 7.16 1.34 3.06
CA PRO A 74 7.95 2.24 3.88
C PRO A 74 7.07 3.12 4.80
N GLU A 75 7.46 3.29 6.06
CA GLU A 75 6.83 4.31 6.91
C GLU A 75 7.13 5.71 6.37
N GLN A 76 6.11 6.37 5.83
CA GLN A 76 6.29 7.58 5.04
C GLN A 76 5.25 8.66 5.30
N ASN A 77 5.50 9.82 4.68
CA ASN A 77 4.68 11.01 4.60
C ASN A 77 4.61 11.86 5.88
N ASN A 78 4.45 13.17 5.73
CA ASN A 78 4.49 14.15 6.83
C ASN A 78 3.38 13.85 7.87
N PRO A 79 3.67 13.83 9.19
CA PRO A 79 4.86 14.35 9.88
C PRO A 79 6.06 13.39 10.03
N LYS A 80 6.04 12.21 9.40
CA LYS A 80 7.20 11.31 9.39
C LYS A 80 8.33 11.88 8.53
N PRO A 81 9.60 11.51 8.79
CA PRO A 81 10.76 12.14 8.14
C PRO A 81 10.85 11.86 6.64
N ALA A 82 10.26 10.76 6.14
CA ALA A 82 10.28 10.38 4.74
C ALA A 82 9.09 10.98 3.98
N ASN A 83 9.17 12.26 3.63
CA ASN A 83 8.19 12.96 2.78
C ASN A 83 8.72 13.10 1.36
N ILE A 84 8.04 12.51 0.36
CA ILE A 84 8.41 12.58 -1.07
C ILE A 84 8.50 14.02 -1.58
N ALA A 85 7.67 14.93 -1.07
CA ALA A 85 7.67 16.35 -1.43
C ALA A 85 8.55 17.24 -0.51
N ALA A 86 9.51 16.64 0.19
CA ALA A 86 10.38 17.31 1.16
C ALA A 86 10.96 18.64 0.64
N ARG A 87 10.97 19.65 1.52
CA ARG A 87 11.57 20.98 1.27
C ARG A 87 12.93 21.07 1.97
N GLY A 88 13.91 21.64 1.26
CA GLY A 88 15.28 21.82 1.76
C GLY A 88 16.23 20.67 1.39
N GLU A 89 17.47 21.01 1.04
CA GLU A 89 18.45 20.10 0.46
C GLU A 89 18.70 18.85 1.32
N GLU A 90 18.89 19.03 2.63
CA GLU A 90 19.13 17.92 3.56
C GLU A 90 17.93 16.99 3.69
N SER A 91 16.71 17.53 3.72
CA SER A 91 15.49 16.73 3.78
C SER A 91 15.26 15.97 2.47
N ILE A 92 15.49 16.61 1.33
CA ILE A 92 15.43 15.97 0.00
C ILE A 92 16.44 14.81 -0.06
N LYS A 93 17.68 15.03 0.40
CA LYS A 93 18.72 14.01 0.42
C LYS A 93 18.32 12.82 1.31
N ARG A 94 17.89 13.08 2.55
CA ARG A 94 17.46 12.02 3.49
C ARG A 94 16.28 11.22 2.95
N THR A 95 15.25 11.89 2.41
CA THR A 95 14.10 11.22 1.78
C THR A 95 14.56 10.34 0.62
N LYS A 96 15.42 10.86 -0.27
CA LYS A 96 15.93 10.08 -1.41
C LYS A 96 16.69 8.84 -0.92
N ASP A 97 17.63 9.02 0.00
CA ASP A 97 18.45 7.91 0.54
C ASP A 97 17.58 6.85 1.24
N TYR A 98 16.52 7.26 1.95
CA TYR A 98 15.54 6.36 2.57
C TYR A 98 14.82 5.47 1.54
N PHE A 99 14.25 6.05 0.49
CA PHE A 99 13.53 5.25 -0.52
C PHE A 99 14.47 4.43 -1.40
N LEU A 100 15.68 4.92 -1.70
CA LEU A 100 16.71 4.10 -2.37
C LEU A 100 17.06 2.88 -1.52
N ARG A 101 17.12 3.01 -0.19
CA ARG A 101 17.33 1.89 0.71
C ARG A 101 16.14 0.94 0.74
N ALA A 102 14.90 1.44 0.81
CA ALA A 102 13.71 0.62 0.71
C ALA A 102 13.69 -0.23 -0.56
N ILE A 103 14.05 0.37 -1.71
CA ILE A 103 14.17 -0.33 -3.00
C ILE A 103 15.25 -1.42 -2.96
N ASN A 104 16.40 -1.14 -2.33
CA ASN A 104 17.45 -2.15 -2.17
C ASN A 104 17.02 -3.31 -1.26
N VAL A 105 16.34 -3.01 -0.14
CA VAL A 105 15.78 -4.04 0.75
C VAL A 105 14.74 -4.89 0.02
N ALA A 106 13.82 -4.28 -0.73
CA ALA A 106 12.84 -5.02 -1.53
C ALA A 106 13.53 -5.93 -2.57
N SER A 107 14.56 -5.41 -3.25
CA SER A 107 15.36 -6.20 -4.20
C SER A 107 16.08 -7.38 -3.53
N GLU A 108 16.62 -7.20 -2.33
CA GLU A 108 17.30 -8.24 -1.55
C GLU A 108 16.33 -9.31 -1.04
N LEU A 109 15.10 -8.91 -0.69
CA LEU A 109 14.01 -9.81 -0.29
C LEU A 109 13.35 -10.52 -1.49
N GLY A 110 13.62 -10.10 -2.72
CA GLY A 110 12.91 -10.58 -3.91
C GLY A 110 11.46 -10.07 -4.03
N VAL A 111 11.13 -8.98 -3.35
CA VAL A 111 9.80 -8.34 -3.36
C VAL A 111 9.73 -7.38 -4.53
N GLY A 112 8.75 -7.54 -5.42
CA GLY A 112 8.65 -6.76 -6.66
C GLY A 112 8.06 -5.36 -6.52
N ILE A 113 7.43 -5.04 -5.38
CA ILE A 113 6.66 -3.80 -5.18
C ILE A 113 7.17 -3.02 -3.96
N VAL A 114 7.37 -1.72 -4.14
CA VAL A 114 7.58 -0.76 -3.05
C VAL A 114 6.52 0.34 -3.12
N VAL A 115 5.79 0.53 -2.04
CA VAL A 115 4.74 1.56 -1.93
C VAL A 115 5.36 2.92 -1.68
N VAL A 116 4.92 3.94 -2.41
CA VAL A 116 5.31 5.34 -2.20
C VAL A 116 4.06 6.22 -2.20
N THR A 117 4.11 7.36 -1.52
CA THR A 117 3.00 8.33 -1.52
C THR A 117 3.38 9.60 -2.30
N PRO A 118 2.40 10.42 -2.70
CA PRO A 118 2.66 11.70 -3.35
C PRO A 118 3.40 12.71 -2.45
N GLY A 119 3.41 12.49 -1.13
CA GLY A 119 4.00 13.40 -0.13
C GLY A 119 3.04 14.51 0.33
N TRP A 120 3.59 15.51 1.02
CA TRP A 120 2.86 16.63 1.61
C TRP A 120 3.62 17.96 1.42
N GLY A 121 2.95 19.01 0.96
CA GLY A 121 3.48 20.38 0.89
C GLY A 121 3.14 21.20 2.14
N PHE A 122 4.03 22.10 2.57
CA PHE A 122 3.71 23.00 3.67
C PHE A 122 2.47 23.86 3.36
N LEU A 123 1.72 24.22 4.40
CA LEU A 123 0.54 25.10 4.23
C LEU A 123 0.93 26.57 3.96
N ASP A 124 2.21 26.92 4.18
CA ASP A 124 2.78 28.24 3.97
C ASP A 124 3.56 28.38 2.66
N GLU A 125 3.45 27.40 1.75
CA GLU A 125 4.05 27.45 0.41
C GLU A 125 3.03 27.21 -0.69
N GLU A 126 3.40 27.61 -1.91
CA GLU A 126 2.63 27.29 -3.09
C GLU A 126 2.59 25.77 -3.30
N ARG A 127 1.38 25.20 -3.36
CA ARG A 127 1.16 23.76 -3.62
C ARG A 127 1.87 23.29 -4.89
N THR A 128 1.98 24.16 -5.90
CA THR A 128 2.67 23.87 -7.17
C THR A 128 4.16 23.61 -6.99
N GLU A 129 4.83 24.24 -6.03
CA GLU A 129 6.25 23.99 -5.75
C GLU A 129 6.44 22.65 -5.02
N ALA A 130 5.55 22.31 -4.09
CA ALA A 130 5.54 20.98 -3.47
C ALA A 130 5.24 19.86 -4.48
N TRP A 131 4.30 20.10 -5.39
CA TRP A 131 3.99 19.19 -6.49
C TRP A 131 5.21 18.93 -7.38
N LYS A 132 5.93 19.97 -7.82
CA LYS A 132 7.16 19.83 -8.62
C LYS A 132 8.21 18.96 -7.92
N ARG A 133 8.38 19.12 -6.60
CA ARG A 133 9.30 18.30 -5.80
C ARG A 133 8.87 16.84 -5.75
N SER A 134 7.56 16.58 -5.60
CA SER A 134 7.00 15.22 -5.65
C SER A 134 7.28 14.54 -6.99
N VAL A 135 6.92 15.18 -8.11
CA VAL A 135 7.19 14.68 -9.46
C VAL A 135 8.68 14.39 -9.67
N TYR A 136 9.54 15.35 -9.28
CA TYR A 136 10.99 15.18 -9.42
C TYR A 136 11.53 13.99 -8.61
N MET A 137 11.11 13.85 -7.35
CA MET A 137 11.56 12.75 -6.48
C MET A 137 11.07 11.40 -7.00
N LEU A 138 9.78 11.29 -7.34
CA LEU A 138 9.18 10.07 -7.89
C LEU A 138 9.85 9.66 -9.20
N GLY A 139 10.17 10.60 -10.10
CA GLY A 139 10.90 10.31 -11.33
C GLY A 139 12.32 9.76 -11.08
N ASN A 140 13.04 10.33 -10.10
CA ASN A 140 14.36 9.82 -9.69
C ASN A 140 14.26 8.40 -9.10
N LEU A 141 13.31 8.18 -8.19
CA LEU A 141 13.12 6.89 -7.54
C LEU A 141 12.65 5.81 -8.51
N SER A 142 11.73 6.15 -9.42
CA SER A 142 11.22 5.22 -10.44
C SER A 142 12.32 4.78 -11.40
N SER A 143 13.21 5.70 -11.79
CA SER A 143 14.38 5.38 -12.61
C SER A 143 15.30 4.38 -11.91
N TYR A 144 15.52 4.54 -10.61
CA TYR A 144 16.34 3.60 -9.82
C TYR A 144 15.65 2.25 -9.60
N ALA A 145 14.35 2.27 -9.28
CA ALA A 145 13.54 1.07 -9.10
C ALA A 145 13.53 0.20 -10.36
N ALA A 146 13.41 0.83 -11.54
CA ALA A 146 13.49 0.15 -12.83
C ALA A 146 14.81 -0.64 -13.00
N CYS A 147 15.95 -0.05 -12.61
CA CYS A 147 17.25 -0.74 -12.65
C CYS A 147 17.35 -1.96 -11.73
N LYS A 148 16.46 -2.06 -10.73
CA LYS A 148 16.38 -3.16 -9.77
C LYS A 148 15.27 -4.16 -10.08
N GLY A 149 14.50 -3.94 -11.16
CA GLY A 149 13.31 -4.74 -11.46
C GLY A 149 12.18 -4.54 -10.46
N ILE A 150 12.15 -3.40 -9.75
CA ILE A 150 11.15 -3.04 -8.76
C ILE A 150 10.13 -2.10 -9.40
N VAL A 151 8.86 -2.34 -9.11
CA VAL A 151 7.76 -1.42 -9.42
C VAL A 151 7.50 -0.55 -8.19
N LEU A 152 7.50 0.76 -8.37
CA LEU A 152 6.96 1.67 -7.38
C LEU A 152 5.46 1.80 -7.60
N THR A 153 4.68 1.71 -6.53
CA THR A 153 3.24 1.94 -6.59
C THR A 153 2.88 3.18 -5.79
N VAL A 154 2.17 4.10 -6.41
CA VAL A 154 1.68 5.33 -5.79
C VAL A 154 0.16 5.31 -5.68
N GLU A 155 -0.35 5.83 -4.56
CA GLU A 155 -1.78 5.94 -4.27
C GLU A 155 -2.23 7.40 -4.14
N ALA A 156 -3.51 7.63 -4.37
CA ALA A 156 -4.16 8.83 -3.89
C ALA A 156 -4.39 8.70 -2.38
N LEU A 157 -4.21 9.80 -1.64
CA LEU A 157 -4.37 9.82 -0.18
C LEU A 157 -5.57 10.64 0.25
N GLN A 158 -6.02 10.52 1.49
CA GLN A 158 -7.08 11.40 1.99
C GLN A 158 -6.57 12.85 2.13
N PRO A 159 -7.47 13.86 2.13
CA PRO A 159 -7.09 15.26 2.33
C PRO A 159 -6.30 15.52 3.63
N GLU A 160 -6.53 14.70 4.65
CA GLU A 160 -5.83 14.73 5.93
C GLU A 160 -4.42 14.09 5.87
N GLU A 161 -4.12 13.34 4.81
CA GLU A 161 -2.89 12.58 4.61
C GLU A 161 -2.01 13.16 3.49
N SER A 162 -2.58 13.88 2.52
CA SER A 162 -1.83 14.66 1.53
C SER A 162 -2.62 15.90 1.12
N ASN A 163 -1.94 16.99 0.82
CA ASN A 163 -2.52 18.11 0.08
C ASN A 163 -2.11 18.12 -1.40
N LEU A 164 -1.44 17.06 -1.87
CA LEU A 164 -0.90 16.96 -3.23
C LEU A 164 -1.79 16.12 -4.13
N CYS A 165 -2.13 14.89 -3.77
CA CYS A 165 -2.90 14.02 -4.65
C CYS A 165 -3.93 13.23 -3.86
N ASN A 166 -5.20 13.55 -4.09
CA ASN A 166 -6.31 13.05 -3.27
C ASN A 166 -7.41 12.33 -4.04
N ARG A 167 -7.28 12.28 -5.37
CA ARG A 167 -8.29 11.77 -6.30
C ARG A 167 -7.63 11.12 -7.50
N CYS A 168 -8.41 10.32 -8.23
CA CYS A 168 -7.97 9.66 -9.46
C CYS A 168 -7.39 10.65 -10.50
N GLU A 169 -7.97 11.85 -10.64
CA GLU A 169 -7.48 12.90 -11.54
C GLU A 169 -6.08 13.41 -11.15
N ASP A 170 -5.85 13.68 -9.86
CA ASP A 170 -4.52 14.09 -9.39
C ASP A 170 -3.51 12.97 -9.64
N LEU A 171 -3.88 11.73 -9.34
CA LEU A 171 -3.00 10.57 -9.51
C LEU A 171 -2.62 10.35 -10.97
N ARG A 172 -3.58 10.55 -11.90
CA ARG A 172 -3.32 10.56 -13.34
C ARG A 172 -2.28 11.58 -13.71
N ARG A 173 -2.50 12.83 -13.31
CA ARG A 173 -1.60 13.93 -13.62
C ARG A 173 -0.21 13.68 -13.06
N LEU A 174 -0.10 13.13 -11.85
CA LEU A 174 1.17 12.79 -11.21
C LEU A 174 1.93 11.74 -12.02
N ILE A 175 1.27 10.65 -12.41
CA ILE A 175 1.89 9.56 -13.19
C ILE A 175 2.32 10.05 -14.58
N ASP A 176 1.48 10.84 -15.25
CA ASP A 176 1.78 11.39 -16.57
C ASP A 176 2.97 12.36 -16.52
N GLU A 177 3.04 13.24 -15.51
CA GLU A 177 4.16 14.17 -15.31
C GLU A 177 5.47 13.47 -14.91
N VAL A 178 5.40 12.36 -14.15
CA VAL A 178 6.57 11.52 -13.84
C VAL A 178 7.04 10.76 -15.08
N GLY A 179 6.12 10.27 -15.91
CA GLY A 179 6.42 9.66 -17.21
C GLY A 179 7.25 8.38 -17.14
N SER A 180 7.15 7.59 -16.06
CA SER A 180 7.93 6.36 -15.86
C SER A 180 7.05 5.11 -15.87
N SER A 181 7.44 4.09 -16.64
CA SER A 181 6.78 2.78 -16.64
C SER A 181 7.00 1.97 -15.37
N ALA A 182 7.96 2.36 -14.52
CA ALA A 182 8.19 1.75 -13.21
C ALA A 182 7.34 2.36 -12.09
N LEU A 183 6.60 3.43 -12.36
CA LEU A 183 5.59 3.99 -11.45
C LEU A 183 4.20 3.50 -11.88
N LYS A 184 3.53 2.78 -10.99
CA LYS A 184 2.20 2.19 -11.18
C LYS A 184 1.25 2.63 -10.07
N VAL A 185 -0.01 2.21 -10.17
CA VAL A 185 -1.05 2.58 -9.21
C VAL A 185 -1.22 1.51 -8.14
N LEU A 186 -1.21 1.98 -6.89
CA LEU A 186 -1.84 1.31 -5.76
C LEU A 186 -3.23 1.93 -5.59
N LEU A 187 -4.26 1.09 -5.65
CA LEU A 187 -5.63 1.50 -5.35
C LEU A 187 -5.87 1.37 -3.84
N ASP A 188 -5.82 2.47 -3.11
CA ASP A 188 -6.35 2.52 -1.74
C ASP A 188 -7.86 2.76 -1.78
N THR A 189 -8.58 1.76 -1.33
CA THR A 189 -10.03 1.78 -1.32
C THR A 189 -10.63 2.67 -0.22
N GLY A 190 -9.88 2.96 0.84
CA GLY A 190 -10.20 3.95 1.85
C GLY A 190 -10.17 5.37 1.29
N ALA A 191 -9.05 5.78 0.68
CA ALA A 191 -8.93 7.06 -0.01
C ALA A 191 -9.93 7.21 -1.17
N MET A 192 -10.12 6.16 -1.98
CA MET A 192 -11.13 6.12 -3.04
C MET A 192 -12.54 6.43 -2.51
N TRP A 193 -12.95 5.78 -1.42
CA TRP A 193 -14.25 6.02 -0.78
C TRP A 193 -14.39 7.47 -0.30
N ARG A 194 -13.35 8.00 0.35
CA ARG A 194 -13.31 9.39 0.86
C ARG A 194 -13.33 10.43 -0.26
N ALA A 195 -12.85 10.08 -1.44
CA ALA A 195 -12.96 10.90 -2.64
C ALA A 195 -14.34 10.80 -3.32
N HIS A 196 -15.23 9.90 -2.88
CA HIS A 196 -16.47 9.54 -3.58
C HIS A 196 -16.21 9.00 -5.00
N GLU A 197 -15.15 8.23 -5.15
CA GLU A 197 -14.78 7.53 -6.39
C GLU A 197 -15.08 6.03 -6.25
N THR A 198 -15.04 5.32 -7.37
CA THR A 198 -15.29 3.88 -7.46
C THR A 198 -14.07 3.15 -7.99
N MET A 199 -14.00 1.83 -7.78
CA MET A 199 -12.93 1.02 -8.38
C MET A 199 -12.92 1.13 -9.91
N GLN A 200 -14.10 1.26 -10.52
CA GLN A 200 -14.20 1.40 -11.97
C GLN A 200 -13.58 2.71 -12.45
N ASP A 201 -13.68 3.82 -11.70
CA ASP A 201 -13.01 5.07 -12.06
C ASP A 201 -11.48 4.90 -12.14
N TYR A 202 -10.90 4.09 -11.24
CA TYR A 202 -9.47 3.76 -11.27
C TYR A 202 -9.13 2.84 -12.43
N PHE A 203 -9.94 1.83 -12.75
CA PHE A 203 -9.68 0.94 -13.88
C PHE A 203 -9.90 1.63 -15.24
N ASP A 204 -10.92 2.46 -15.38
CA ASP A 204 -11.13 3.30 -16.56
C ASP A 204 -9.97 4.26 -16.75
N ALA A 205 -9.41 4.73 -15.63
CA ALA A 205 -8.26 5.58 -15.67
C ALA A 205 -6.99 4.81 -16.06
N PHE A 206 -6.57 3.86 -15.25
CA PHE A 206 -5.23 3.29 -15.27
C PHE A 206 -5.16 1.89 -15.91
N GLY A 207 -6.31 1.23 -16.10
CA GLY A 207 -6.40 -0.11 -16.65
C GLY A 207 -5.49 -1.09 -15.91
N LYS A 208 -4.56 -1.69 -16.65
CA LYS A 208 -3.60 -2.69 -16.12
C LYS A 208 -2.51 -2.08 -15.25
N ASP A 209 -2.42 -0.75 -15.14
CA ASP A 209 -1.46 -0.09 -14.27
C ASP A 209 -1.90 -0.04 -12.81
N VAL A 210 -3.14 -0.46 -12.49
CA VAL A 210 -3.54 -0.81 -11.12
C VAL A 210 -2.97 -2.19 -10.79
N VAL A 211 -1.87 -2.23 -10.02
CA VAL A 211 -1.10 -3.47 -9.78
C VAL A 211 -1.09 -3.94 -8.32
N HIS A 212 -1.51 -3.07 -7.40
CA HIS A 212 -1.61 -3.36 -5.96
C HIS A 212 -2.84 -2.66 -5.36
N CYS A 213 -3.36 -3.14 -4.25
CA CYS A 213 -4.57 -2.59 -3.65
C CYS A 213 -4.52 -2.69 -2.12
N HIS A 214 -4.67 -1.55 -1.46
CA HIS A 214 -5.02 -1.50 -0.04
C HIS A 214 -6.56 -1.61 0.07
N PHE A 215 -6.99 -2.76 0.56
CA PHE A 215 -8.34 -3.29 0.41
C PHE A 215 -9.05 -3.38 1.77
N THR A 216 -9.55 -2.23 2.23
CA THR A 216 -10.14 -2.07 3.56
C THR A 216 -11.53 -1.49 3.48
N ASP A 217 -12.36 -1.77 4.46
CA ASP A 217 -13.67 -1.15 4.55
C ASP A 217 -13.55 0.35 4.92
N ALA A 218 -14.59 1.10 4.63
CA ALA A 218 -14.66 2.53 4.94
C ALA A 218 -16.11 2.97 5.18
N GLY A 219 -16.27 4.01 5.97
CA GLY A 219 -17.54 4.68 6.24
C GLY A 219 -17.28 6.16 6.51
N THR A 220 -17.61 6.63 7.72
CA THR A 220 -17.21 7.97 8.18
C THR A 220 -15.67 8.12 8.23
N VAL A 221 -14.97 7.04 8.58
CA VAL A 221 -13.50 6.93 8.53
C VAL A 221 -13.11 5.74 7.63
N SER A 222 -11.87 5.72 7.15
CA SER A 222 -11.30 4.67 6.29
C SER A 222 -10.46 3.65 7.07
N HIS A 223 -9.83 2.71 6.36
CA HIS A 223 -8.91 1.69 6.91
C HIS A 223 -9.53 0.81 7.99
N LEU A 224 -10.81 0.47 7.81
CA LEU A 224 -11.58 -0.38 8.71
C LEU A 224 -11.47 -1.85 8.31
N ALA A 225 -11.67 -2.74 9.28
CA ALA A 225 -11.90 -4.15 8.99
C ALA A 225 -13.22 -4.34 8.24
N TRP A 226 -13.30 -5.31 7.34
CA TRP A 226 -14.55 -5.57 6.61
C TRP A 226 -15.70 -5.95 7.55
N GLY A 227 -16.81 -5.21 7.41
CA GLY A 227 -18.00 -5.30 8.24
C GLY A 227 -18.11 -4.20 9.31
N ASP A 228 -17.09 -3.35 9.45
CA ASP A 228 -17.14 -2.17 10.34
C ASP A 228 -17.46 -0.87 9.57
N GLY A 229 -17.43 -0.90 8.24
CA GLY A 229 -17.78 0.24 7.38
C GLY A 229 -19.08 0.03 6.60
N GLU A 230 -19.17 0.73 5.47
CA GLU A 230 -20.38 0.86 4.64
C GLU A 230 -20.12 0.45 3.18
N ARG A 231 -18.91 -0.02 2.85
CA ARG A 231 -18.56 -0.39 1.47
C ARG A 231 -19.23 -1.69 1.05
N ASN A 232 -19.53 -1.78 -0.25
CA ASN A 232 -20.09 -3.00 -0.85
C ASN A 232 -18.97 -3.90 -1.38
N LEU A 233 -18.57 -4.85 -0.54
CA LEU A 233 -17.52 -5.83 -0.83
C LEU A 233 -17.79 -6.63 -2.12
N GLU A 234 -19.02 -7.11 -2.33
CA GLU A 234 -19.37 -7.85 -3.54
C GLU A 234 -19.19 -7.01 -4.81
N ALA A 235 -19.66 -5.77 -4.78
CA ALA A 235 -19.53 -4.85 -5.91
C ALA A 235 -18.06 -4.55 -6.24
N ASP A 236 -17.21 -4.41 -5.22
CA ASP A 236 -15.78 -4.23 -5.37
C ASP A 236 -15.12 -5.47 -6.01
N LEU A 237 -15.40 -6.68 -5.50
CA LEU A 237 -14.88 -7.93 -6.06
C LEU A 237 -15.34 -8.15 -7.52
N LEU A 238 -16.59 -7.79 -7.84
CA LEU A 238 -17.09 -7.82 -9.20
C LEU A 238 -16.36 -6.81 -10.10
N ALA A 239 -16.02 -5.62 -9.60
CA ALA A 239 -15.23 -4.63 -10.35
C ALA A 239 -13.81 -5.15 -10.64
N LEU A 240 -13.14 -5.73 -9.64
CA LEU A 240 -11.84 -6.38 -9.83
C LEU A 240 -11.91 -7.51 -10.86
N THR A 241 -12.97 -8.32 -10.82
CA THR A 241 -13.20 -9.41 -11.78
C THR A 241 -13.38 -8.91 -13.20
N ARG A 242 -14.25 -7.90 -13.40
CA ARG A 242 -14.51 -7.32 -14.73
C ARG A 242 -13.27 -6.73 -15.38
N ASN A 243 -12.34 -6.22 -14.57
CA ASN A 243 -11.11 -5.59 -15.04
C ASN A 243 -9.88 -6.52 -15.03
N ASP A 244 -10.09 -7.84 -14.85
CA ASP A 244 -9.05 -8.88 -14.86
C ASP A 244 -7.89 -8.58 -13.88
N TYR A 245 -8.20 -8.01 -12.72
CA TYR A 245 -7.20 -7.60 -11.74
C TYR A 245 -6.38 -8.79 -11.22
N LYS A 246 -5.05 -8.63 -11.18
CA LYS A 246 -4.09 -9.70 -10.79
C LYS A 246 -3.27 -9.40 -9.53
N GLY A 247 -3.36 -8.19 -9.00
CA GLY A 247 -2.60 -7.78 -7.81
C GLY A 247 -3.09 -8.45 -6.52
N TYR A 248 -2.38 -8.17 -5.43
CA TYR A 248 -2.79 -8.60 -4.09
C TYR A 248 -3.81 -7.61 -3.52
N LEU A 249 -4.71 -8.12 -2.67
CA LEU A 249 -5.64 -7.32 -1.87
C LEU A 249 -5.12 -7.25 -0.44
N SER A 250 -4.33 -6.23 -0.14
CA SER A 250 -3.67 -6.09 1.15
C SER A 250 -4.58 -5.39 2.16
N LEU A 251 -4.79 -6.01 3.31
CA LEU A 251 -5.69 -5.50 4.35
C LEU A 251 -4.97 -4.47 5.23
N GLU A 252 -4.89 -3.22 4.77
CA GLU A 252 -4.28 -2.10 5.52
C GLU A 252 -5.21 -1.57 6.63
N ILE A 253 -5.38 -2.35 7.69
CA ILE A 253 -6.22 -1.97 8.81
C ILE A 253 -5.39 -1.12 9.79
N VAL A 254 -5.69 0.18 9.95
CA VAL A 254 -4.87 1.09 10.80
C VAL A 254 -5.61 1.75 11.96
N GLY A 255 -6.88 1.44 12.17
CA GLY A 255 -7.68 1.99 13.28
C GLY A 255 -7.18 1.59 14.68
N LEU A 256 -7.15 2.55 15.62
CA LEU A 256 -6.73 2.34 17.01
C LEU A 256 -7.50 1.20 17.71
N GLN A 257 -8.76 1.01 17.34
CA GLN A 257 -9.64 -0.02 17.88
C GLN A 257 -9.16 -1.46 17.61
N TYR A 258 -8.27 -1.65 16.64
CA TYR A 258 -7.78 -2.98 16.25
C TYR A 258 -6.47 -3.35 16.91
N TYR A 259 -5.73 -2.39 17.48
CA TYR A 259 -4.37 -2.62 17.96
C TYR A 259 -4.27 -3.57 19.17
N ALA A 260 -5.36 -3.73 19.93
CA ALA A 260 -5.39 -4.66 21.06
C ALA A 260 -5.69 -6.12 20.63
N ASP A 261 -6.35 -6.32 19.49
CA ASP A 261 -6.68 -7.63 18.92
C ASP A 261 -6.74 -7.57 17.38
N PRO A 262 -5.59 -7.38 16.71
CA PRO A 262 -5.54 -7.18 15.26
C PRO A 262 -5.88 -8.46 14.50
N ALA A 263 -5.54 -9.63 15.06
CA ALA A 263 -5.86 -10.93 14.47
C ALA A 263 -7.38 -11.16 14.32
N SER A 264 -8.20 -10.59 15.22
CA SER A 264 -9.66 -10.62 15.09
C SER A 264 -10.17 -9.78 13.92
N ALA A 265 -9.57 -8.60 13.70
CA ALA A 265 -9.88 -7.75 12.55
C ALA A 265 -9.55 -8.44 11.22
N ASP A 266 -8.38 -9.08 11.12
CA ASP A 266 -7.96 -9.83 9.94
C ASP A 266 -8.89 -11.04 9.69
N ARG A 267 -9.21 -11.81 10.74
CA ARG A 267 -10.10 -12.97 10.65
C ARG A 267 -11.47 -12.58 10.12
N ARG A 268 -12.07 -11.52 10.67
CA ARG A 268 -13.39 -11.04 10.21
C ARG A 268 -13.32 -10.57 8.77
N SER A 269 -12.26 -9.86 8.42
CA SER A 269 -12.07 -9.34 7.07
C SER A 269 -11.93 -10.46 6.04
N LEU A 270 -11.09 -11.45 6.32
CA LEU A 270 -10.89 -12.60 5.44
C LEU A 270 -12.16 -13.46 5.35
N ALA A 271 -12.90 -13.61 6.44
CA ALA A 271 -14.18 -14.32 6.43
C ALA A 271 -15.25 -13.58 5.60
N ALA A 272 -15.31 -12.24 5.67
CA ALA A 272 -16.20 -11.44 4.83
C ALA A 272 -15.86 -11.59 3.34
N TYR A 273 -14.57 -11.51 3.00
CA TYR A 273 -14.06 -11.76 1.65
C TYR A 273 -14.46 -13.14 1.12
N ARG A 274 -14.27 -14.21 1.92
CA ARG A 274 -14.62 -15.58 1.51
C ARG A 274 -16.13 -15.72 1.26
N ARG A 275 -16.97 -15.16 2.12
CA ARG A 275 -18.44 -15.17 1.93
C ARG A 275 -18.86 -14.44 0.65
N ALA A 276 -18.34 -13.24 0.42
CA ALA A 276 -18.67 -12.47 -0.77
C ALA A 276 -18.24 -13.18 -2.07
N LEU A 277 -17.11 -13.90 -2.06
CA LEU A 277 -16.71 -14.74 -3.19
C LEU A 277 -17.65 -15.93 -3.43
N GLU A 278 -18.12 -16.58 -2.36
CA GLU A 278 -19.10 -17.67 -2.47
C GLU A 278 -20.41 -17.16 -3.07
N GLU A 279 -20.86 -15.96 -2.66
CA GLU A 279 -22.08 -15.31 -3.17
C GLU A 279 -21.96 -14.92 -4.64
N ILE A 280 -20.81 -14.40 -5.08
CA ILE A 280 -20.56 -14.06 -6.50
C ILE A 280 -20.53 -15.30 -7.41
N HIS A 281 -20.13 -16.45 -6.89
CA HIS A 281 -20.02 -17.70 -7.64
C HIS A 281 -21.26 -18.62 -7.54
N SER A 282 -22.20 -18.30 -6.65
CA SER A 282 -23.48 -19.00 -6.50
C SER A 282 -24.47 -18.62 -7.60
#